data_AF-A0A3R7R843-F1
#
_entry.id   AF-A0A3R7R843-F1
#
_cell.length_a   1.000
_cell.length_b   1.000
_cell.length_c   1.000
_cell.angle_alpha   90.00
_cell.angle_beta   90.00
_cell.angle_gamma   90.00
#
_symmetry.space_group_name_H-M   'P 1'
#
loop_
_entity.id
_entity.type
_entity.pdbx_description
1 polymer ?
#
loop_
_entity_poly.entity_id
_entity_poly.type
_entity_poly.pdbx_seq_one_letter_code
_entity_poly.pdbx_strand_id
1 'polypeptide(L)'
;MCCPPPVPLRELVIPWTIFCFMSSTWTFRQNVKSVRLALLGAASACAFALVSKGEAIDFNRDILPVLSDKCFKCHGPDEEFREADLRLDTRDGATADLGDGYFAIVPGNPSESEVVWRINADDEEDLMPPRDSNLSLSPEEKERISQWIAEGADWKNHWSFEPVLRPEIPKVEDSEWSRNGIDRFVLARLEEEGIKPSP
;
A
#
# COMPACT_ATOMS: atom_id res chain seq x y z
N MET A 1 -40.80 -13.52 11.20
CA MET A 1 -39.79 -12.63 11.81
C MET A 1 -40.27 -11.19 11.64
N CYS A 2 -40.53 -10.49 12.75
CA CYS A 2 -41.19 -9.19 12.75
C CYS A 2 -40.18 -8.05 12.99
N CYS A 3 -40.23 -7.02 12.15
CA CYS A 3 -39.51 -5.75 12.31
C CYS A 3 -40.17 -4.89 13.39
N PRO A 4 -39.41 -4.15 14.23
CA PRO A 4 -39.98 -3.13 15.12
C PRO A 4 -40.21 -1.78 14.40
N PRO A 5 -41.17 -0.95 14.87
CA PRO A 5 -41.51 0.34 14.26
C PRO A 5 -40.60 1.51 14.71
N PRO A 6 -40.59 2.65 13.97
CA PRO A 6 -39.68 3.78 14.23
C PRO A 6 -40.12 4.69 15.38
N VAL A 7 -39.14 5.32 16.04
CA VAL A 7 -39.30 6.25 17.17
C VAL A 7 -39.21 7.71 16.67
N PRO A 8 -40.07 8.65 17.12
CA PRO A 8 -40.04 10.03 16.66
C PRO A 8 -39.00 10.90 17.37
N LEU A 9 -38.41 11.82 16.58
CA LEU A 9 -37.48 12.87 16.97
C LEU A 9 -38.18 13.92 17.85
N ARG A 10 -37.59 14.27 18.99
CA ARG A 10 -38.05 15.37 19.85
C ARG A 10 -36.98 16.43 19.95
N GLU A 11 -37.31 17.60 19.41
CA GLU A 11 -36.56 18.83 19.46
C GLU A 11 -36.40 19.34 20.90
N LEU A 12 -35.20 19.80 21.25
CA LEU A 12 -34.93 20.57 22.46
C LEU A 12 -34.21 21.86 22.08
N VAL A 13 -35.04 22.88 21.93
CA VAL A 13 -34.69 24.30 21.91
C VAL A 13 -34.34 24.72 23.35
N ILE A 14 -33.16 25.30 23.56
CA ILE A 14 -32.77 25.92 24.85
C ILE A 14 -32.54 27.42 24.61
N PRO A 15 -33.14 28.32 25.43
CA PRO A 15 -33.18 29.75 25.16
C PRO A 15 -31.94 30.50 25.66
N TRP A 16 -31.56 31.50 24.87
CA TRP A 16 -30.58 32.54 25.20
C TRP A 16 -31.21 33.56 26.14
N THR A 17 -30.72 33.68 27.38
CA THR A 17 -30.66 34.97 28.11
C THR A 17 -29.91 34.86 29.45
N ILE A 18 -28.86 35.68 29.56
CA ILE A 18 -28.51 36.57 30.68
C ILE A 18 -28.12 35.92 32.02
N PHE A 19 -26.82 35.98 32.36
CA PHE A 19 -26.40 36.35 33.72
C PHE A 19 -25.14 37.22 33.71
N CYS A 20 -25.25 38.27 34.53
CA CYS A 20 -24.33 39.37 34.76
C CYS A 20 -23.02 38.98 35.47
N PHE A 21 -21.95 39.69 35.07
CA PHE A 21 -21.00 40.40 35.93
C PHE A 21 -20.59 39.77 37.28
N MET A 22 -19.33 39.33 37.37
CA MET A 22 -18.54 39.54 38.59
C MET A 22 -17.06 39.76 38.24
N SER A 23 -16.63 40.98 38.51
CA SER A 23 -15.27 41.49 38.46
C SER A 23 -14.38 40.84 39.52
N SER A 24 -13.23 40.33 39.11
CA SER A 24 -12.06 40.18 39.98
C SER A 24 -10.80 40.43 39.17
N THR A 25 -10.29 41.64 39.32
CA THR A 25 -9.02 42.11 38.77
C THR A 25 -7.88 41.41 39.50
N TRP A 26 -7.32 40.36 38.90
CA TRP A 26 -6.06 39.78 39.36
C TRP A 26 -4.91 40.57 38.73
N THR A 27 -4.36 41.53 39.47
CA THR A 27 -3.17 42.29 39.07
C THR A 27 -1.93 41.40 39.21
N PHE A 28 -1.53 40.73 38.14
CA PHE A 28 -0.27 40.00 38.08
C PHE A 28 0.90 40.98 37.89
N ARG A 29 1.60 41.24 39.00
CA ARG A 29 2.75 42.12 39.13
C ARG A 29 3.97 41.49 38.44
N GLN A 30 4.38 42.06 37.31
CA GLN A 30 5.64 41.74 36.63
C GLN A 30 6.82 42.11 37.54
N ASN A 31 7.66 41.14 37.89
CA ASN A 31 8.91 41.37 38.61
C ASN A 31 10.07 40.81 37.76
N VAL A 32 10.64 41.68 36.95
CA VAL A 32 11.81 41.43 36.10
C VAL A 32 13.09 41.57 36.94
N LYS A 33 13.66 40.46 37.41
CA LYS A 33 15.05 40.39 37.87
C LYS A 33 15.70 39.07 37.49
N SER A 34 16.36 39.10 36.34
CA SER A 34 17.71 38.57 36.12
C SER A 34 18.08 37.22 36.74
N VAL A 35 18.02 36.15 35.93
CA VAL A 35 18.94 35.01 36.05
C VAL A 35 19.59 34.80 34.69
N ARG A 36 20.90 35.03 34.65
CA ARG A 36 21.76 34.73 33.50
C ARG A 36 22.26 33.28 33.63
N LEU A 37 22.38 32.66 32.46
CA LEU A 37 23.42 31.69 32.05
C LEU A 37 23.10 30.18 32.14
N ALA A 38 23.34 29.56 30.98
CA ALA A 38 23.69 28.17 30.69
C ALA A 38 22.58 27.12 30.59
N LEU A 39 22.32 26.71 29.33
CA LEU A 39 22.22 25.34 28.79
C LEU A 39 21.68 25.48 27.35
N LEU A 40 22.53 25.66 26.34
CA LEU A 40 22.97 24.57 25.45
C LEU A 40 21.96 23.41 25.35
N GLY A 41 21.31 23.30 24.19
CA GLY A 41 20.73 22.04 23.72
C GLY A 41 19.21 22.02 23.57
N ALA A 42 18.69 22.66 22.53
CA ALA A 42 17.42 22.25 21.91
C ALA A 42 17.36 22.76 20.47
N ALA A 43 18.38 22.43 19.66
CA ALA A 43 18.19 22.40 18.22
C ALA A 43 17.32 21.18 17.92
N SER A 44 16.01 21.40 17.87
CA SER A 44 15.04 20.39 17.46
C SER A 44 15.38 19.97 16.04
N ALA A 45 16.05 18.82 15.93
CA ALA A 45 16.22 18.12 14.67
C ALA A 45 14.84 17.62 14.25
N CYS A 46 14.16 18.42 13.43
CA CYS A 46 13.05 17.96 12.63
C CYS A 46 13.65 17.05 11.56
N ALA A 47 13.86 15.77 11.92
CA ALA A 47 14.18 14.75 10.96
C ALA A 47 12.95 14.58 10.07
N PHE A 48 13.00 15.21 8.89
CA PHE A 48 12.11 14.86 7.80
C PHE A 48 12.43 13.40 7.45
N ALA A 49 11.62 12.48 7.98
CA ALA A 49 11.54 11.15 7.42
C ALA A 49 11.09 11.33 5.97
N LEU A 50 12.02 11.13 5.04
CA LEU A 50 11.70 10.92 3.63
C LEU A 50 10.93 9.61 3.58
N VAL A 51 9.60 9.70 3.69
CA VAL A 51 8.73 8.63 3.24
C VAL A 51 9.00 8.52 1.75
N SER A 52 9.79 7.51 1.38
CA SER A 52 9.85 7.02 0.02
C SER A 52 8.40 6.74 -0.38
N LYS A 53 7.88 7.53 -1.32
CA LYS A 53 6.63 7.19 -1.98
C LYS A 53 6.93 5.93 -2.77
N GLY A 54 6.57 4.78 -2.21
CA GLY A 54 6.73 3.49 -2.87
C GLY A 54 6.23 3.62 -4.30
N GLU A 55 7.04 3.12 -5.24
CA GLU A 55 6.67 3.13 -6.65
C GLU A 55 5.30 2.46 -6.81
N ALA A 56 4.44 3.02 -7.67
CA ALA A 56 3.13 2.45 -7.92
C ALA A 56 3.28 0.99 -8.36
N ILE A 57 2.36 0.13 -7.91
CA ILE A 57 2.46 -1.28 -8.23
C ILE A 57 2.19 -1.50 -9.72
N ASP A 58 3.11 -2.17 -10.38
CA ASP A 58 2.91 -2.66 -11.75
C ASP A 58 2.58 -4.15 -11.70
N PHE A 59 1.40 -4.53 -12.19
CA PHE A 59 0.96 -5.92 -12.17
C PHE A 59 1.96 -6.88 -12.83
N ASN A 60 2.50 -6.55 -14.01
CA ASN A 60 3.38 -7.44 -14.76
C ASN A 60 4.75 -7.60 -14.11
N ARG A 61 5.27 -6.55 -13.48
CA ARG A 61 6.57 -6.56 -12.80
C ARG A 61 6.50 -7.12 -11.38
N ASP A 62 5.50 -6.69 -10.61
CA ASP A 62 5.49 -6.87 -9.16
C ASP A 62 4.56 -8.00 -8.70
N ILE A 63 3.47 -8.29 -9.43
CA ILE A 63 2.40 -9.19 -8.95
C ILE A 63 2.35 -10.50 -9.73
N LEU A 64 2.35 -10.43 -11.06
CA LEU A 64 2.28 -11.59 -11.94
C LEU A 64 3.38 -12.63 -11.65
N PRO A 65 4.66 -12.24 -11.39
CA PRO A 65 5.68 -13.23 -11.03
C PRO A 65 5.32 -14.00 -9.76
N VAL A 66 4.81 -13.31 -8.73
CA VAL A 66 4.40 -13.93 -7.46
C VAL A 66 3.22 -14.88 -7.68
N LEU A 67 2.17 -14.45 -8.36
CA LEU A 67 0.99 -15.29 -8.63
C LEU A 67 1.34 -16.50 -9.50
N SER A 68 2.20 -16.31 -10.52
CA SER A 68 2.62 -17.39 -11.42
C SER A 68 3.48 -18.45 -10.74
N ASP A 69 4.37 -18.03 -9.84
CA ASP A 69 5.29 -18.92 -9.15
C ASP A 69 4.62 -19.63 -7.96
N LYS A 70 3.72 -18.92 -7.25
CA LYS A 70 3.18 -19.40 -5.96
C LYS A 70 1.72 -19.85 -5.99
N CYS A 71 0.92 -19.40 -6.96
CA CYS A 71 -0.55 -19.60 -6.91
C CYS A 71 -1.09 -20.42 -8.08
N PHE A 72 -0.60 -20.23 -9.31
CA PHE A 72 -1.23 -20.82 -10.51
C PHE A 72 -1.09 -22.34 -10.62
N LYS A 73 -0.20 -22.95 -9.84
CA LYS A 73 -0.10 -24.42 -9.80
C LYS A 73 -1.40 -25.07 -9.33
N CYS A 74 -2.07 -24.49 -8.32
CA CYS A 74 -3.32 -24.99 -7.76
C CYS A 74 -4.54 -24.14 -8.14
N HIS A 75 -4.36 -22.87 -8.51
CA HIS A 75 -5.45 -21.94 -8.85
C HIS A 75 -5.28 -21.31 -10.23
N GLY A 76 -4.71 -22.05 -11.18
CA GLY A 76 -4.43 -21.57 -12.54
C GLY A 76 -5.23 -22.29 -13.62
N PRO A 77 -4.75 -22.28 -14.88
CA PRO A 77 -5.51 -22.74 -16.03
C PRO A 77 -5.65 -24.26 -16.13
N ASP A 78 -4.85 -25.05 -15.39
CA ASP A 78 -4.92 -26.51 -15.43
C ASP A 78 -6.07 -27.03 -14.57
N GLU A 79 -7.12 -27.57 -15.21
CA GLU A 79 -8.32 -28.09 -14.53
C GLU A 79 -8.04 -29.33 -13.67
N GLU A 80 -7.04 -30.15 -14.01
CA GLU A 80 -6.76 -31.40 -13.30
C GLU A 80 -6.22 -31.15 -11.89
N PHE A 81 -5.44 -30.07 -11.73
CA PHE A 81 -4.84 -29.67 -10.46
C PHE A 81 -5.54 -28.48 -9.80
N ARG A 82 -6.67 -28.01 -10.37
CA ARG A 82 -7.35 -26.81 -9.89
C ARG A 82 -8.13 -27.09 -8.61
N GLU A 83 -7.77 -26.38 -7.56
CA GLU A 83 -8.45 -26.40 -6.29
C GLU A 83 -9.55 -25.32 -6.24
N ALA A 84 -10.67 -25.67 -5.61
CA ALA A 84 -11.85 -24.81 -5.43
C ALA A 84 -12.44 -24.21 -6.72
N ASP A 85 -12.11 -24.79 -7.89
CA ASP A 85 -12.41 -24.23 -9.22
C ASP A 85 -12.00 -22.74 -9.38
N LEU A 86 -11.02 -22.30 -8.57
CA LEU A 86 -10.59 -20.91 -8.50
C LEU A 86 -9.54 -20.60 -9.58
N ARG A 87 -9.75 -19.49 -10.29
CA ARG A 87 -8.92 -19.01 -11.39
C ARG A 87 -8.23 -17.70 -11.05
N LEU A 88 -7.11 -17.77 -10.34
CA LEU A 88 -6.26 -16.61 -10.02
C LEU A 88 -5.43 -16.11 -11.20
N ASP A 89 -5.33 -16.88 -12.30
CA ASP A 89 -4.60 -16.55 -13.52
C ASP A 89 -5.35 -15.63 -14.48
N THR A 90 -6.63 -15.35 -14.19
CA THR A 90 -7.46 -14.42 -14.99
C THR A 90 -8.14 -13.42 -14.08
N ARG A 91 -8.31 -12.18 -14.56
CA ARG A 91 -9.06 -11.15 -13.83
C ARG A 91 -10.47 -11.61 -13.50
N ASP A 92 -11.19 -12.09 -14.50
CA ASP A 92 -12.60 -12.48 -14.36
C ASP A 92 -12.76 -13.60 -13.34
N GLY A 93 -11.87 -14.61 -13.38
CA GLY A 93 -11.86 -15.69 -12.42
C GLY A 93 -11.49 -15.26 -10.99
N ALA A 94 -10.50 -14.38 -10.84
CA ALA A 94 -10.03 -13.93 -9.53
C ALA A 94 -11.02 -12.98 -8.83
N THR A 95 -11.91 -12.34 -9.59
CA THR A 95 -12.92 -11.38 -9.11
C THR A 95 -14.35 -11.90 -9.22
N ALA A 96 -14.52 -13.17 -9.60
CA ALA A 96 -15.83 -13.82 -9.65
C ALA A 96 -16.36 -14.09 -8.23
N ASP A 97 -17.69 -14.12 -8.13
CA ASP A 97 -18.40 -14.62 -6.96
C ASP A 97 -18.20 -16.14 -6.87
N LEU A 98 -17.56 -16.59 -5.79
CA LEU A 98 -17.29 -18.00 -5.50
C LEU A 98 -18.46 -18.68 -4.78
N GLY A 99 -19.57 -17.97 -4.61
CA GLY A 99 -20.75 -18.40 -3.88
C GLY A 99 -20.96 -17.56 -2.62
N ASP A 100 -22.22 -17.33 -2.24
CA ASP A 100 -22.62 -16.63 -1.02
C ASP A 100 -21.99 -15.24 -0.80
N GLY A 101 -21.52 -14.59 -1.88
CA GLY A 101 -20.90 -13.27 -1.83
C GLY A 101 -19.41 -13.28 -1.45
N TYR A 102 -18.73 -14.43 -1.58
CA TYR A 102 -17.30 -14.57 -1.37
C TYR A 102 -16.52 -14.31 -2.65
N PHE A 103 -15.41 -13.59 -2.56
CA PHE A 103 -14.54 -13.25 -3.68
C PHE A 103 -13.09 -13.53 -3.31
N ALA A 104 -12.31 -14.10 -4.23
CA ALA A 104 -10.87 -14.26 -4.01
C ALA A 104 -10.18 -12.89 -3.91
N ILE A 105 -10.52 -11.98 -4.82
CA ILE A 105 -10.02 -10.61 -4.87
C ILE A 105 -11.19 -9.63 -5.02
N VAL A 106 -11.27 -8.67 -4.09
CA VAL A 106 -12.17 -7.52 -4.15
C VAL A 106 -11.34 -6.27 -4.46
N PRO A 107 -11.36 -5.77 -5.71
CA PRO A 107 -10.65 -4.56 -6.10
C PRO A 107 -10.92 -3.38 -5.16
N GLY A 108 -9.85 -2.79 -4.62
CA GLY A 108 -9.90 -1.67 -3.68
C GLY A 108 -10.16 -2.05 -2.22
N ASN A 109 -10.42 -3.33 -1.92
CA ASN A 109 -10.73 -3.79 -0.57
C ASN A 109 -9.94 -5.06 -0.19
N PRO A 110 -8.70 -4.91 0.30
CA PRO A 110 -7.89 -6.02 0.78
C PRO A 110 -8.56 -6.80 1.91
N SER A 111 -9.29 -6.13 2.80
CA SER A 111 -9.93 -6.78 3.95
C SER A 111 -11.11 -7.69 3.58
N GLU A 112 -11.74 -7.46 2.42
CA GLU A 112 -12.79 -8.32 1.88
C GLU A 112 -12.26 -9.34 0.87
N SER A 113 -10.95 -9.34 0.60
CA SER A 113 -10.31 -10.26 -0.33
C SER A 113 -9.82 -11.51 0.38
N GLU A 114 -10.41 -12.66 0.06
CA GLU A 114 -10.05 -13.95 0.66
C GLU A 114 -8.56 -14.28 0.49
N VAL A 115 -7.94 -13.89 -0.62
CA VAL A 115 -6.50 -14.07 -0.85
C VAL A 115 -5.68 -13.42 0.27
N VAL A 116 -6.03 -12.21 0.71
CA VAL A 116 -5.29 -11.49 1.75
C VAL A 116 -5.45 -12.16 3.10
N TRP A 117 -6.63 -12.73 3.38
CA TRP A 117 -6.84 -13.51 4.59
C TRP A 117 -6.01 -14.80 4.57
N ARG A 118 -6.10 -15.59 3.49
CA ARG A 118 -5.41 -16.89 3.37
C ARG A 118 -3.90 -16.80 3.41
N ILE A 119 -3.29 -15.78 2.77
CA ILE A 119 -1.82 -15.63 2.83
C ILE A 119 -1.33 -15.22 4.23
N ASN A 120 -2.21 -14.77 5.11
CA ASN A 120 -1.90 -14.34 6.48
C ASN A 120 -2.50 -15.25 7.56
N ALA A 121 -3.17 -16.34 7.18
CA ALA A 121 -3.78 -17.25 8.14
C ALA A 121 -2.72 -17.95 9.01
N ASP A 122 -3.07 -18.16 10.28
CA ASP A 122 -2.21 -18.90 11.22
C ASP A 122 -2.47 -20.42 11.17
N ASP A 123 -3.70 -20.82 10.80
CA ASP A 123 -4.09 -22.22 10.67
C ASP A 123 -3.50 -22.82 9.39
N GLU A 124 -2.98 -24.05 9.50
CA GLU A 124 -2.37 -24.76 8.37
C GLU A 124 -3.41 -25.16 7.31
N GLU A 125 -4.67 -25.37 7.69
CA GLU A 125 -5.74 -25.73 6.76
C GLU A 125 -6.20 -24.52 5.91
N ASP A 126 -6.03 -23.31 6.44
CA ASP A 126 -6.46 -22.07 5.79
C ASP A 126 -5.34 -21.35 5.05
N LEU A 127 -4.09 -21.53 5.50
CA LEU A 127 -2.91 -20.87 4.97
C LEU A 127 -2.62 -21.27 3.52
N MET A 128 -2.49 -20.25 2.67
CA MET A 128 -2.06 -20.42 1.29
C MET A 128 -0.72 -19.72 1.01
N PRO A 129 0.22 -20.37 0.29
CA PRO A 129 0.19 -21.74 -0.18
C PRO A 129 0.23 -22.77 0.97
N PRO A 130 -0.31 -23.99 0.77
CA PRO A 130 -0.24 -25.06 1.75
C PRO A 130 1.21 -25.42 2.08
N ARG A 131 1.49 -25.83 3.32
CA ARG A 131 2.87 -26.11 3.77
C ARG A 131 3.53 -27.26 3.01
N ASP A 132 2.76 -28.24 2.56
CA ASP A 132 3.23 -29.39 1.79
C ASP A 132 3.56 -29.05 0.32
N SER A 133 3.11 -27.89 -0.18
CA SER A 133 3.47 -27.38 -1.51
C SER A 133 4.95 -27.00 -1.63
N ASN A 134 5.65 -26.81 -0.50
CA ASN A 134 7.00 -26.24 -0.42
C ASN A 134 7.12 -24.83 -1.03
N LEU A 135 6.01 -24.11 -1.15
CA LEU A 135 5.95 -22.72 -1.57
C LEU A 135 5.65 -21.83 -0.36
N SER A 136 6.18 -20.61 -0.36
CA SER A 136 5.89 -19.61 0.66
C SER A 136 5.98 -18.21 0.07
N LEU A 137 5.26 -17.26 0.67
CA LEU A 137 5.43 -15.84 0.38
C LEU A 137 6.29 -15.19 1.46
N SER A 138 7.22 -14.37 1.01
CA SER A 138 7.92 -13.40 1.85
C SER A 138 6.96 -12.31 2.35
N PRO A 139 7.30 -11.61 3.44
CA PRO A 139 6.52 -10.48 3.93
C PRO A 139 6.33 -9.38 2.87
N GLU A 140 7.35 -9.14 2.03
CA GLU A 140 7.25 -8.14 0.96
C GLU A 140 6.22 -8.56 -0.10
N GLU A 141 6.23 -9.81 -0.54
CA GLU A 141 5.28 -10.29 -1.55
C GLU A 141 3.83 -10.21 -1.05
N LYS A 142 3.58 -10.54 0.23
CA LYS A 142 2.25 -10.41 0.85
C LYS A 142 1.78 -8.95 0.88
N GLU A 143 2.69 -8.04 1.23
CA GLU A 143 2.40 -6.61 1.26
C GLU A 143 2.12 -6.07 -0.15
N ARG A 144 2.91 -6.47 -1.16
CA ARG A 144 2.72 -6.07 -2.56
C ARG A 144 1.37 -6.52 -3.10
N ILE A 145 0.95 -7.75 -2.81
CA ILE A 145 -0.40 -8.24 -3.18
C ILE A 145 -1.48 -7.39 -2.50
N SER A 146 -1.34 -7.15 -1.20
CA SER A 146 -2.31 -6.36 -0.43
C SER A 146 -2.41 -4.92 -0.95
N GLN A 147 -1.28 -4.29 -1.25
CA GLN A 147 -1.20 -2.95 -1.82
C GLN A 147 -1.81 -2.91 -3.22
N TRP A 148 -1.48 -3.85 -4.09
CA TRP A 148 -2.07 -3.93 -5.43
C TRP A 148 -3.59 -4.04 -5.39
N ILE A 149 -4.12 -4.85 -4.48
CA ILE A 149 -5.57 -4.96 -4.28
C ILE A 149 -6.13 -3.61 -3.80
N ALA A 150 -5.48 -2.95 -2.85
CA ALA A 150 -5.88 -1.63 -2.35
C ALA A 150 -5.89 -0.55 -3.46
N GLU A 151 -4.96 -0.64 -4.41
CA GLU A 151 -4.86 0.24 -5.58
C GLU A 151 -5.89 -0.07 -6.68
N GLY A 152 -6.77 -1.07 -6.46
CA GLY A 152 -7.86 -1.41 -7.37
C GLY A 152 -7.62 -2.68 -8.18
N ALA A 153 -6.61 -3.49 -7.82
CA ALA A 153 -6.26 -4.74 -8.47
C ALA A 153 -6.21 -4.60 -10.01
N ASP A 154 -5.51 -3.59 -10.52
CA ASP A 154 -5.44 -3.35 -11.96
C ASP A 154 -4.65 -4.47 -12.64
N TRP A 155 -5.32 -5.22 -13.51
CA TRP A 155 -4.74 -6.31 -14.29
C TRP A 155 -4.22 -5.77 -15.61
N LYS A 156 -2.97 -6.11 -15.94
CA LYS A 156 -2.37 -5.73 -17.22
C LYS A 156 -2.35 -6.90 -18.19
N ASN A 157 -2.40 -6.59 -19.49
CA ASN A 157 -2.19 -7.61 -20.50
C ASN A 157 -0.73 -8.05 -20.49
N HIS A 158 -0.47 -9.17 -21.16
CA HIS A 158 0.89 -9.59 -21.44
C HIS A 158 1.66 -8.43 -22.12
N TRP A 159 2.90 -8.21 -21.69
CA TRP A 159 3.73 -7.07 -22.09
C TRP A 159 3.86 -6.87 -23.61
N SER A 160 3.72 -7.93 -24.40
CA SER A 160 3.79 -7.89 -25.87
C SER A 160 2.58 -7.25 -26.54
N PHE A 161 1.46 -7.09 -25.82
CA PHE A 161 0.23 -6.46 -26.32
C PHE A 161 0.05 -5.03 -25.82
N GLU A 162 0.86 -4.61 -24.85
CA GLU A 162 0.88 -3.24 -24.37
C GLU A 162 1.70 -2.35 -25.33
N PRO A 163 1.26 -1.11 -25.60
CA PRO A 163 1.97 -0.21 -26.50
C PRO A 163 3.34 0.17 -25.90
N VAL A 164 4.39 0.08 -26.72
CA VAL A 164 5.74 0.51 -26.31
C VAL A 164 5.77 2.03 -26.18
N LEU A 165 5.94 2.52 -24.95
CA LEU A 165 6.15 3.93 -24.66
C LEU A 165 7.64 4.24 -24.67
N ARG A 166 8.01 5.40 -25.23
CA ARG A 166 9.40 5.87 -25.19
C ARG A 166 9.64 6.60 -23.86
N PRO A 167 10.46 6.05 -22.94
CA PRO A 167 10.73 6.69 -21.66
C PRO A 167 11.53 7.98 -21.85
N GLU A 168 11.40 8.90 -20.90
CA GLU A 168 12.26 10.08 -20.85
C GLU A 168 13.69 9.64 -20.49
N ILE A 169 14.67 10.17 -21.23
CA ILE A 169 16.07 9.83 -21.02
C ILE A 169 16.57 10.53 -19.74
N PRO A 170 17.14 9.80 -18.76
CA PRO A 170 17.66 10.39 -17.54
C PRO A 170 18.73 11.44 -17.79
N LYS A 171 18.76 12.44 -16.90
CA LYS A 171 19.87 13.37 -16.80
C LYS A 171 20.90 12.75 -15.86
N VAL A 172 22.14 12.71 -16.31
CA VAL A 172 23.29 12.11 -15.62
C VAL A 172 24.40 13.13 -15.52
N GLU A 173 25.26 13.01 -14.51
CA GLU A 173 26.35 13.96 -14.30
C GLU A 173 27.44 13.77 -15.35
N ASP A 174 27.88 12.52 -15.59
CA ASP A 174 28.90 12.21 -16.59
C ASP A 174 28.30 11.88 -17.96
N SER A 175 27.85 12.92 -18.64
CA SER A 175 27.29 12.77 -20.00
C SER A 175 28.32 12.33 -21.06
N GLU A 176 29.63 12.44 -20.78
CA GLU A 176 30.68 12.03 -21.73
C GLU A 176 30.93 10.52 -21.72
N TRP A 177 30.78 9.87 -20.57
CA TRP A 177 30.82 8.40 -20.49
C TRP A 177 29.68 7.75 -21.29
N SER A 178 28.52 8.40 -21.33
CA SER A 178 27.32 7.91 -22.02
C SER A 178 27.43 8.06 -23.54
N ARG A 179 27.64 6.96 -24.29
CA ARG A 179 27.76 6.96 -25.76
C ARG A 179 26.40 6.99 -26.46
N ASN A 180 25.36 6.48 -25.80
CA ASN A 180 23.99 6.44 -26.32
C ASN A 180 22.95 6.68 -25.22
N GLY A 181 21.66 6.66 -25.58
CA GLY A 181 20.57 6.90 -24.63
C GLY A 181 20.42 5.83 -23.54
N ILE A 182 20.75 4.57 -23.84
CA ILE A 182 20.70 3.44 -22.89
C ILE A 182 21.76 3.62 -21.81
N ASP A 183 22.96 4.08 -22.18
CA ASP A 183 24.07 4.29 -21.23
C ASP A 183 23.68 5.29 -20.13
N ARG A 184 22.79 6.25 -20.45
CA ARG A 184 22.28 7.21 -19.47
C ARG A 184 21.36 6.56 -18.42
N PHE A 185 20.60 5.53 -18.78
CA PHE A 185 19.81 4.77 -17.79
C PHE A 185 20.72 3.94 -16.87
N VAL A 186 21.76 3.33 -17.44
CA VAL A 186 22.76 2.59 -16.65
C VAL A 186 23.50 3.53 -15.71
N LEU A 187 24.01 4.65 -16.23
CA LEU A 187 24.75 5.63 -15.45
C LEU A 187 23.89 6.28 -14.37
N ALA A 188 22.61 6.59 -14.65
CA ALA A 188 21.70 7.10 -13.63
C ALA A 188 21.57 6.15 -12.44
N ARG A 189 21.46 4.83 -12.69
CA ARG A 189 21.42 3.84 -11.60
C ARG A 189 22.75 3.72 -10.87
N LEU A 190 23.87 3.77 -11.59
CA LEU A 190 25.20 3.74 -10.98
C LEU A 190 25.45 4.96 -10.08
N GLU A 191 25.06 6.15 -10.53
CA GLU A 191 25.14 7.40 -9.77
C GLU A 191 24.27 7.35 -8.51
N GLU A 192 23.04 6.83 -8.61
CA GLU A 192 22.14 6.62 -7.45
C GLU A 192 22.76 5.69 -6.39
N GLU A 193 23.45 4.64 -6.84
CA GLU A 193 24.12 3.65 -5.97
C GLU A 193 25.53 4.08 -5.54
N GLY A 194 26.02 5.23 -6.01
CA GLY A 194 27.38 5.72 -5.73
C GLY A 194 28.50 4.87 -6.35
N ILE A 195 28.19 4.10 -7.39
CA ILE A 195 29.14 3.23 -8.09
C ILE A 195 29.69 3.96 -9.32
N LYS A 196 31.01 3.91 -9.52
CA LYS A 196 31.64 4.47 -10.72
C LYS A 196 31.70 3.44 -11.84
N PRO A 197 31.47 3.85 -13.11
CA PRO A 197 31.71 2.98 -14.24
C PRO A 197 33.17 2.53 -14.31
N SER A 198 33.40 1.29 -14.78
CA SER A 198 34.75 0.84 -15.13
C SER A 198 35.26 1.61 -16.37
N PRO A 199 36.56 1.94 -16.42
CA PRO A 199 37.22 2.45 -17.63
C PRO A 199 37.14 1.48 -18.81
#